data_AF-A0AA43A729-F1
#
_entry.id   AF-A0AA43A729-F1
#
_cell.length_a   1.000
_cell.length_b   1.000
_cell.length_c   1.000
_cell.angle_alpha   90.00
_cell.angle_beta   90.00
_cell.angle_gamma   90.00
#
_symmetry.space_group_name_H-M   'P 1'
#
loop_
_entity.id
_entity.type
_entity.pdbx_description
1 polymer ?
#
loop_
_entity_poly.entity_id
_entity_poly.type
_entity_poly.pdbx_seq_one_letter_code
_entity_poly.pdbx_strand_id
1 'polypeptide(L)'
;MNNEEYFKVSELERAGRTKEGFALLTKLVEEGHPLALLDLSARYYSTEGYAYPVERIPTDLAKSEELAVLAKQELERLARDGDGEAMRMLASTYFGHWHPVHEKSVEKAEELLLKAYEANCYFAANDLATFYSGSDLEKAKFWYKEADKHDCRVVHDQRLET
;
A
#
# COMPACT_ATOMS: atom_id res chain seq x y z
N MET A 1 -4.59 -13.51 -5.67
CA MET A 1 -4.05 -12.54 -6.65
C MET A 1 -2.54 -12.74 -6.72
N ASN A 2 -1.92 -12.80 -7.91
CA ASN A 2 -0.47 -12.92 -8.01
C ASN A 2 0.18 -11.52 -8.00
N ASN A 3 0.61 -11.05 -6.83
CA ASN A 3 1.28 -9.76 -6.68
C ASN A 3 2.75 -9.78 -7.15
N GLU A 4 3.31 -10.94 -7.51
CA GLU A 4 4.72 -11.05 -7.96
C GLU A 4 4.98 -10.16 -9.18
N GLU A 5 4.04 -10.09 -10.13
CA GLU A 5 4.21 -9.24 -11.30
C GLU A 5 4.15 -7.75 -10.96
N TYR A 6 3.31 -7.35 -10.00
CA TYR A 6 3.30 -5.99 -9.50
C TYR A 6 4.63 -5.62 -8.83
N PHE A 7 5.19 -6.49 -7.99
CA PHE A 7 6.45 -6.19 -7.31
C PHE A 7 7.65 -6.07 -8.26
N LYS A 8 7.62 -6.71 -9.44
CA LYS A 8 8.63 -6.50 -10.50
C LYS A 8 8.67 -5.05 -11.00
N VAL A 9 7.58 -4.29 -10.90
CA VAL A 9 7.58 -2.84 -11.23
C VAL A 9 8.63 -2.12 -10.38
N SER A 10 8.60 -2.33 -9.06
CA SER A 10 9.58 -1.72 -8.15
C SER A 10 11.02 -2.16 -8.42
N GLU A 11 11.23 -3.42 -8.82
CA GLU A 11 12.57 -3.92 -9.19
C GLU A 11 13.13 -3.25 -10.45
N LEU A 12 12.31 -3.11 -11.49
CA LEU A 12 12.67 -2.42 -12.72
C LEU A 12 13.05 -0.97 -12.45
N GLU A 13 12.29 -0.30 -11.58
CA GLU A 13 12.52 1.11 -11.26
C GLU A 13 13.77 1.32 -10.42
N ARG A 14 14.03 0.46 -9.43
CA ARG A 14 15.30 0.47 -8.69
C ARG A 14 16.51 0.20 -9.59
N ALA A 15 16.32 -0.52 -10.68
CA ALA A 15 17.35 -0.75 -11.70
C ALA A 15 17.46 0.40 -12.73
N GLY A 16 16.71 1.50 -12.58
CA GLY A 16 16.68 2.63 -13.52
C GLY A 16 15.95 2.34 -14.83
N ARG A 17 15.22 1.22 -14.92
CA ARG A 17 14.45 0.79 -16.10
C ARG A 17 13.01 1.30 -16.01
N THR A 18 12.85 2.58 -15.68
CA THR A 18 11.54 3.13 -15.30
C THR A 18 10.49 3.07 -16.42
N LYS A 19 10.89 3.19 -17.69
CA LYS A 19 9.97 3.00 -18.83
C LYS A 19 9.37 1.61 -18.89
N GLU A 20 10.16 0.60 -18.56
CA GLU A 20 9.69 -0.79 -18.54
C GLU A 20 8.80 -1.04 -17.32
N GLY A 21 9.15 -0.47 -16.17
CA GLY A 21 8.30 -0.47 -14.98
C GLY A 21 6.93 0.15 -15.25
N PHE A 22 6.91 1.33 -15.88
CA PHE A 22 5.67 2.03 -16.25
C PHE A 22 4.83 1.26 -17.27
N ALA A 23 5.46 0.65 -18.27
CA ALA A 23 4.76 -0.20 -19.25
C ALA A 23 4.13 -1.44 -18.58
N LEU A 24 4.86 -2.09 -17.67
CA LEU A 24 4.34 -3.22 -16.89
C LEU A 24 3.17 -2.78 -15.99
N LEU A 25 3.30 -1.65 -15.32
CA LEU A 25 2.23 -1.08 -14.49
C LEU A 25 0.95 -0.79 -15.29
N THR A 26 1.11 -0.24 -16.49
CA THR A 26 -0.03 0.05 -17.40
C THR A 26 -0.71 -1.25 -17.84
N LYS A 27 0.06 -2.27 -18.19
CA LYS A 27 -0.46 -3.60 -18.53
C LYS A 27 -1.26 -4.21 -17.35
N LEU A 28 -0.74 -4.14 -16.14
CA LEU A 28 -1.41 -4.65 -14.94
C LEU A 28 -2.74 -3.92 -14.66
N VAL A 29 -2.83 -2.62 -14.98
CA VAL A 29 -4.09 -1.86 -14.91
C VAL A 29 -5.12 -2.37 -15.92
N GLU A 30 -4.72 -2.67 -17.16
CA GLU A 30 -5.60 -3.26 -18.18
C GLU A 30 -6.12 -4.65 -17.75
N GLU A 31 -5.34 -5.38 -16.94
CA GLU A 31 -5.70 -6.67 -16.35
C GLU A 31 -6.52 -6.52 -15.04
N GLY A 32 -6.78 -5.30 -14.58
CA GLY A 32 -7.60 -5.01 -13.41
C GLY A 32 -6.88 -5.18 -12.07
N HIS A 33 -5.54 -5.12 -12.03
CA HIS A 33 -4.77 -5.31 -10.80
C HIS A 33 -4.95 -4.11 -9.85
N PRO A 34 -5.50 -4.27 -8.63
CA PRO A 34 -5.85 -3.18 -7.73
C PRO A 34 -4.66 -2.35 -7.26
N LEU A 35 -3.52 -3.00 -6.96
CA LEU A 35 -2.29 -2.27 -6.61
C LEU A 35 -1.79 -1.41 -7.77
N ALA A 36 -1.89 -1.92 -9.01
CA ALA A 36 -1.46 -1.19 -10.18
C ALA A 36 -2.35 0.02 -10.43
N LEU A 37 -3.66 -0.09 -10.16
CA LEU A 37 -4.60 1.03 -10.20
C LEU A 37 -4.20 2.13 -9.20
N LEU A 38 -3.88 1.77 -7.94
CA LEU A 38 -3.42 2.74 -6.93
C LEU A 38 -2.09 3.40 -7.30
N ASP A 39 -1.09 2.62 -7.70
CA ASP A 39 0.24 3.12 -8.06
C ASP A 39 0.15 4.04 -9.29
N LEU A 40 -0.52 3.60 -10.36
CA LEU A 40 -0.68 4.41 -11.56
C LEU A 40 -1.49 5.69 -11.30
N SER A 41 -2.53 5.61 -10.47
CA SER A 41 -3.24 6.79 -9.95
C SER A 41 -2.26 7.76 -9.31
N ALA A 42 -1.51 7.31 -8.30
CA ALA A 42 -0.57 8.16 -7.57
C ALA A 42 0.44 8.83 -8.52
N ARG A 43 0.94 8.12 -9.55
CA ARG A 43 1.88 8.71 -10.53
C ARG A 43 1.26 9.83 -11.37
N TYR A 44 0.00 9.69 -11.77
CA TYR A 44 -0.69 10.74 -12.50
C TYR A 44 -0.99 11.96 -11.62
N TYR A 45 -1.09 11.77 -10.31
CA TYR A 45 -1.22 12.84 -9.33
C TYR A 45 0.13 13.53 -9.05
N SER A 46 1.13 12.78 -8.60
CA SER A 46 2.45 13.27 -8.20
C SER A 46 3.48 12.13 -8.14
N THR A 47 4.73 12.44 -8.46
CA THR A 47 5.87 11.55 -8.18
C THR A 47 6.57 11.88 -6.85
N GLU A 48 6.09 12.90 -6.13
CA GLU A 48 6.58 13.26 -4.79
C GLU A 48 6.17 12.19 -3.77
N GLY A 49 7.10 11.73 -2.93
CA GLY A 49 6.85 10.71 -1.91
C GLY A 49 7.26 9.29 -2.28
N TYR A 50 7.67 9.02 -3.53
CA TYR A 50 8.28 7.73 -3.89
C TYR A 50 9.65 7.55 -3.21
N ALA A 51 9.93 6.35 -2.72
CA ALA A 51 11.16 6.01 -1.99
C ALA A 51 12.42 5.97 -2.89
N TYR A 52 12.25 6.06 -4.21
CA TYR A 52 13.33 6.06 -5.20
C TYR A 52 12.91 6.91 -6.42
N PRO A 53 13.86 7.37 -7.25
CA PRO A 53 13.53 8.17 -8.42
C PRO A 53 12.65 7.38 -9.41
N VAL A 54 11.47 7.91 -9.70
CA VAL A 54 10.59 7.44 -10.77
C VAL A 54 10.53 8.50 -11.87
N GLU A 55 10.37 8.05 -13.12
CA GLU A 55 10.26 8.95 -14.26
C GLU A 55 8.98 9.78 -14.10
N ARG A 56 9.14 11.10 -14.19
CA ARG A 56 8.01 12.00 -14.13
C ARG A 56 7.16 11.82 -15.38
N ILE A 57 5.90 11.45 -15.17
CA ILE A 57 4.89 11.47 -16.23
C ILE A 57 4.11 12.79 -16.20
N PRO A 58 3.49 13.22 -17.32
CA PRO A 58 2.58 14.34 -17.30
C PRO A 58 1.44 14.11 -16.30
N THR A 59 1.19 15.11 -15.45
CA THR A 59 0.08 15.09 -14.51
C THR A 59 -1.25 14.99 -15.26
N ASP A 60 -2.12 14.11 -14.81
CA ASP A 60 -3.49 13.95 -15.31
C ASP A 60 -4.43 13.68 -14.13
N LEU A 61 -5.00 14.75 -13.58
CA LEU A 61 -5.81 14.67 -12.36
C LEU A 61 -7.11 13.88 -12.58
N ALA A 62 -7.70 13.99 -13.76
CA ALA A 62 -8.95 13.28 -14.07
C ALA A 62 -8.71 11.77 -14.13
N LYS A 63 -7.66 11.35 -14.87
CA LYS A 63 -7.28 9.94 -14.94
C LYS A 63 -6.81 9.40 -13.60
N SER A 64 -6.05 10.20 -12.85
CA SER A 64 -5.64 9.86 -11.48
C SER A 64 -6.84 9.56 -10.60
N GLU A 65 -7.82 10.45 -10.57
CA GLU A 65 -9.03 10.28 -9.76
C GLU A 65 -9.85 9.06 -10.17
N GLU A 66 -10.03 8.85 -11.48
CA GLU A 66 -10.71 7.66 -12.03
C GLU A 66 -10.06 6.36 -11.52
N LEU A 67 -8.74 6.25 -11.68
CA LEU A 67 -7.98 5.08 -11.25
C LEU A 67 -8.03 4.88 -9.73
N ALA A 68 -7.96 5.95 -8.95
CA ALA A 68 -8.08 5.90 -7.50
C ALA A 68 -9.45 5.36 -7.06
N VAL A 69 -10.54 5.81 -7.69
CA VAL A 69 -11.90 5.34 -7.38
C VAL A 69 -12.05 3.86 -7.73
N LEU A 70 -11.62 3.45 -8.92
CA LEU A 70 -11.65 2.04 -9.35
C LEU A 70 -10.81 1.15 -8.42
N ALA A 71 -9.62 1.59 -8.05
CA ALA A 71 -8.75 0.88 -7.12
C ALA A 71 -9.45 0.63 -5.78
N LYS A 72 -10.08 1.65 -5.19
CA LYS A 72 -10.78 1.50 -3.91
C LYS A 72 -11.94 0.51 -4.01
N GLN A 73 -12.73 0.57 -5.09
CA GLN A 73 -13.84 -0.35 -5.31
C GLN A 73 -13.37 -1.81 -5.39
N GLU A 74 -12.27 -2.06 -6.10
CA GLU A 74 -11.74 -3.42 -6.25
C GLU A 74 -11.08 -3.94 -4.96
N LEU A 75 -10.37 -3.07 -4.23
CA LEU A 75 -9.84 -3.41 -2.91
C LEU A 75 -10.96 -3.74 -1.91
N GLU A 76 -12.06 -2.97 -1.90
CA GLU A 76 -13.23 -3.28 -1.09
C GLU A 76 -13.87 -4.62 -1.46
N ARG A 77 -13.91 -4.95 -2.76
CA ARG A 77 -14.40 -6.24 -3.23
C ARG A 77 -13.53 -7.40 -2.73
N LEU A 78 -12.22 -7.31 -2.92
CA LEU A 78 -11.26 -8.33 -2.48
C LEU A 78 -11.20 -8.46 -0.96
N ALA A 79 -11.27 -7.35 -0.23
CA ALA A 79 -11.35 -7.36 1.23
C ALA A 79 -12.60 -8.09 1.73
N ARG A 80 -13.77 -7.91 1.08
CA ARG A 80 -14.98 -8.69 1.38
C ARG A 80 -14.80 -10.19 1.12
N ASP A 81 -13.98 -10.55 0.14
CA ASP A 81 -13.64 -11.94 -0.19
C ASP A 81 -12.56 -12.53 0.74
N GLY A 82 -12.07 -11.76 1.73
CA GLY A 82 -11.10 -12.21 2.73
C GLY A 82 -9.64 -12.02 2.34
N ASP A 83 -9.33 -11.25 1.28
CA ASP A 83 -7.95 -10.96 0.89
C ASP A 83 -7.31 -9.96 1.88
N GLY A 84 -6.39 -10.47 2.71
CA GLY A 84 -5.70 -9.67 3.72
C GLY A 84 -4.80 -8.57 3.15
N GLU A 85 -4.18 -8.79 1.99
CA GLU A 85 -3.36 -7.75 1.34
C GLU A 85 -4.25 -6.62 0.80
N ALA A 86 -5.41 -6.97 0.24
CA ALA A 86 -6.39 -5.96 -0.16
C ALA A 86 -6.89 -5.14 1.03
N MET A 87 -7.13 -5.76 2.20
CA MET A 87 -7.48 -5.04 3.43
C MET A 87 -6.38 -4.06 3.86
N ARG A 88 -5.11 -4.50 3.85
CA ARG A 88 -3.95 -3.65 4.20
C ARG A 88 -3.83 -2.44 3.27
N MET A 89 -4.06 -2.64 1.98
CA MET A 89 -4.01 -1.57 0.98
C MET A 89 -5.21 -0.62 1.08
N LEU A 90 -6.40 -1.16 1.32
CA LEU A 90 -7.58 -0.35 1.61
C LEU A 90 -7.38 0.53 2.85
N ALA A 91 -6.75 0.01 3.90
CA ALA A 91 -6.39 0.79 5.08
C ALA A 91 -5.48 1.99 4.73
N SER A 92 -4.49 1.77 3.85
CA SER A 92 -3.61 2.84 3.36
C SER A 92 -4.35 3.95 2.62
N THR A 93 -5.46 3.64 1.93
CA THR A 93 -6.33 4.67 1.33
C THR A 93 -7.02 5.52 2.38
N TYR A 94 -7.47 4.92 3.48
CA TYR A 94 -8.10 5.62 4.61
C TYR A 94 -7.12 6.48 5.43
N PHE A 95 -5.82 6.16 5.43
CA PHE A 95 -4.79 7.07 5.95
C PHE A 95 -4.53 8.27 5.03
N GLY A 96 -4.96 8.19 3.76
CA GLY A 96 -4.76 9.23 2.76
C GLY A 96 -3.36 9.25 2.16
N HIS A 97 -2.67 8.09 2.13
CA HIS A 97 -1.32 7.97 1.57
C HIS A 97 -1.28 7.94 0.03
N TRP A 98 -2.38 7.56 -0.62
CA TRP A 98 -2.39 7.30 -2.08
C TRP A 98 -3.01 8.41 -2.93
N HIS A 99 -4.20 8.91 -2.55
CA HIS A 99 -4.90 9.92 -3.33
C HIS A 99 -5.87 10.73 -2.44
N PRO A 100 -6.01 12.06 -2.64
CA PRO A 100 -6.89 12.89 -1.81
C PRO A 100 -8.39 12.64 -2.01
N VAL A 101 -8.81 11.95 -3.07
CA VAL A 101 -10.23 11.64 -3.34
C VAL A 101 -10.83 10.69 -2.30
N HIS A 102 -10.00 9.90 -1.61
CA HIS A 102 -10.48 8.93 -0.66
C HIS A 102 -10.80 9.58 0.69
N GLU A 103 -11.96 9.22 1.25
CA GLU A 103 -12.31 9.56 2.64
C GLU A 103 -11.20 9.09 3.59
N LYS A 104 -10.79 9.98 4.51
CA LYS A 104 -9.86 9.63 5.58
C LYS A 104 -10.62 9.16 6.81
N SER A 105 -10.21 8.03 7.39
CA SER A 105 -10.70 7.56 8.68
C SER A 105 -9.66 6.65 9.32
N VAL A 106 -9.09 7.13 10.42
CA VAL A 106 -8.08 6.37 11.17
C VAL A 106 -8.69 5.10 11.76
N GLU A 107 -9.93 5.17 12.25
CA GLU A 107 -10.63 4.04 12.84
C GLU A 107 -10.86 2.93 11.81
N LYS A 108 -11.33 3.27 10.60
CA LYS A 108 -11.50 2.28 9.51
C LYS A 108 -10.17 1.68 9.07
N ALA A 109 -9.12 2.48 9.02
CA ALA A 109 -7.79 2.01 8.63
C ALA A 109 -7.24 1.00 9.66
N GLU A 110 -7.33 1.32 10.95
CA GLU A 110 -6.93 0.43 12.04
C GLU A 110 -7.71 -0.89 12.02
N GLU A 111 -9.05 -0.83 11.89
CA GLU A 111 -9.90 -2.01 11.82
C GLU A 111 -9.49 -2.94 10.66
N LEU A 112 -9.23 -2.37 9.49
CA LEU A 112 -8.79 -3.12 8.31
C LEU A 112 -7.41 -3.74 8.49
N LEU A 113 -6.46 -3.04 9.13
CA LEU A 113 -5.13 -3.60 9.41
C LEU A 113 -5.20 -4.79 10.38
N LEU A 114 -6.05 -4.70 11.41
CA LEU A 114 -6.28 -5.83 12.34
C LEU A 114 -6.84 -7.05 11.59
N LYS A 115 -7.87 -6.83 10.76
CA LYS A 115 -8.46 -7.89 9.91
C LYS A 115 -7.47 -8.45 8.89
N ALA A 116 -6.62 -7.60 8.32
CA ALA A 116 -5.57 -8.02 7.39
C ALA A 116 -4.60 -8.99 8.06
N TYR A 117 -4.17 -8.69 9.29
CA TYR A 117 -3.31 -9.57 10.08
C TYR A 117 -3.97 -10.91 10.36
N GLU A 118 -5.25 -10.91 10.78
CA GLU A 118 -6.03 -12.14 10.99
C GLU A 118 -6.20 -12.97 9.70
N ALA A 119 -6.21 -12.30 8.54
CA ALA A 119 -6.21 -12.92 7.22
C ALA A 119 -4.80 -13.33 6.71
N ASN A 120 -3.82 -13.44 7.60
CA ASN A 120 -2.42 -13.81 7.34
C ASN A 120 -1.62 -12.81 6.48
N CYS A 121 -2.08 -11.57 6.33
CA CYS A 121 -1.25 -10.49 5.81
C CYS A 121 -0.38 -9.92 6.94
N TYR A 122 0.73 -10.60 7.25
CA TYR A 122 1.59 -10.23 8.38
C TYR A 122 2.35 -8.90 8.18
N PHE A 123 2.43 -8.38 6.95
CA PHE A 123 2.86 -6.99 6.72
C PHE A 123 1.93 -5.97 7.40
N ALA A 124 0.67 -6.31 7.67
CA ALA A 124 -0.23 -5.45 8.42
C ALA A 124 0.26 -5.21 9.87
N ALA A 125 1.01 -6.15 10.47
CA ALA A 125 1.63 -5.93 11.78
C ALA A 125 2.68 -4.82 11.74
N ASN A 126 3.43 -4.71 10.64
CA ASN A 126 4.39 -3.62 10.46
C ASN A 126 3.68 -2.25 10.36
N ASP A 127 2.56 -2.22 9.64
CA ASP A 127 1.75 -1.01 9.49
C ASP A 127 1.08 -0.61 10.82
N LEU A 128 0.61 -1.59 11.61
CA LEU A 128 0.10 -1.38 12.97
C LEU A 128 1.19 -0.89 13.93
N ALA A 129 2.40 -1.45 13.87
CA ALA A 129 3.52 -1.00 14.70
C ALA A 129 3.86 0.47 14.42
N THR A 130 3.89 0.85 13.14
CA THR A 130 4.10 2.25 12.73
C THR A 130 2.97 3.14 13.23
N PHE A 131 1.72 2.72 13.03
CA PHE A 131 0.53 3.45 13.44
C PHE A 131 0.52 3.77 14.95
N TYR A 132 0.79 2.79 15.80
CA TYR A 132 0.79 3.00 17.25
C TYR A 132 2.07 3.67 17.78
N SER A 133 3.17 3.72 17.02
CA SER A 133 4.45 4.28 17.50
C SER A 133 4.38 5.73 17.99
N GLY A 134 3.36 6.48 17.54
CA GLY A 134 3.10 7.86 17.96
C GLY A 134 2.05 8.03 19.06
N SER A 135 1.32 6.97 19.44
CA SER A 135 0.15 7.05 20.32
C SER A 135 0.16 6.03 21.48
N ASP A 136 0.63 4.81 21.24
CA ASP A 136 0.68 3.70 22.21
C ASP A 136 1.91 2.84 21.96
N LEU A 137 3.01 3.15 22.66
CA LEU A 137 4.30 2.49 22.44
C LEU A 137 4.26 0.99 22.79
N GLU A 138 3.46 0.58 23.76
CA GLU A 138 3.38 -0.83 24.14
C GLU A 138 2.63 -1.66 23.10
N LYS A 139 1.53 -1.12 22.53
CA LYS A 139 0.90 -1.72 21.34
C LYS A 139 1.85 -1.74 20.14
N ALA A 140 2.60 -0.65 19.93
CA ALA A 140 3.57 -0.61 18.83
C ALA A 140 4.63 -1.70 18.98
N LYS A 141 5.19 -1.90 20.17
CA LYS A 141 6.13 -2.97 20.49
C LYS A 141 5.54 -4.37 20.32
N PHE A 142 4.27 -4.55 20.69
CA PHE A 142 3.56 -5.80 20.47
C PHE A 142 3.51 -6.15 18.98
N TRP A 143 2.99 -5.24 18.14
CA TRP A 143 2.88 -5.46 16.70
C TRP A 143 4.23 -5.56 16.00
N TYR A 144 5.24 -4.84 16.49
CA TYR A 144 6.61 -4.96 16.01
C TYR A 144 7.16 -6.39 16.19
N LYS A 145 6.91 -7.01 17.35
CA LYS A 145 7.28 -8.41 17.61
C LYS A 145 6.48 -9.40 16.76
N GLU A 146 5.19 -9.13 16.53
CA GLU A 146 4.38 -9.95 15.62
C GLU A 146 4.92 -9.91 14.19
N ALA A 147 5.31 -8.73 13.68
CA ALA A 147 5.92 -8.61 12.35
C ALA A 147 7.24 -9.40 12.24
N ASP A 148 8.08 -9.39 13.28
CA ASP A 148 9.36 -10.10 13.32
C ASP A 148 9.18 -11.63 13.32
N LYS A 149 8.16 -12.16 14.02
CA LYS A 149 7.84 -13.61 14.03
C LYS A 149 7.52 -14.18 12.65
N HIS A 150 7.11 -13.32 11.72
CA HIS A 150 6.70 -13.68 10.36
C HIS A 150 7.65 -13.15 9.29
N ASP A 151 8.87 -12.71 9.67
CA ASP A 151 9.87 -12.13 8.75
C ASP A 151 9.33 -10.95 7.92
N CYS A 152 8.29 -10.27 8.42
CA CYS A 152 7.60 -9.16 7.76
C CYS A 152 7.96 -7.79 8.34
N ARG A 153 8.93 -7.75 9.26
CA ARG A 153 9.43 -6.52 9.86
C ARG A 153 10.27 -5.73 8.86
N VAL A 154 9.83 -4.51 8.56
CA VAL A 154 10.58 -3.56 7.71
C VAL A 154 10.86 -2.23 8.42
N VAL A 155 10.14 -1.92 9.49
CA VAL A 155 10.39 -0.72 10.30
C VAL A 155 11.61 -0.94 11.18
N HIS A 156 12.53 0.03 11.14
CA HIS A 156 13.67 0.11 12.05
C HIS A 156 13.46 1.29 13.00
N ASP A 157 13.10 1.00 14.25
CA ASP A 157 12.91 1.99 15.30
C ASP A 157 13.41 1.40 16.63
N GLN A 158 14.49 1.97 17.15
CA GLN A 158 15.13 1.52 18.39
C GLN A 158 14.18 1.51 19.59
N ARG A 159 13.16 2.37 19.59
CA ARG A 159 12.16 2.44 20.67
C ARG A 159 11.28 1.20 20.71
N LEU A 160 11.12 0.51 19.58
CA LEU A 160 10.30 -0.70 19.44
C LEU A 160 11.09 -2.00 19.71
N GLU A 161 12.42 -1.91 19.67
CA GLU A 161 13.35 -3.04 19.85
C GLU A 161 13.60 -3.43 21.32
N THR A 162 13.17 -2.59 22.27
CA THR A 162 13.43 -2.74 23.72
C THR A 162 12.17 -3.04 24.51
#